data_AF-A0A328KPN0-F1
#
_entry.id   AF-A0A328KPN0-F1
#
_cell.length_a   1.000
_cell.length_b   1.000
_cell.length_c   1.000
_cell.angle_alpha   90.00
_cell.angle_beta   90.00
_cell.angle_gamma   90.00
#
_symmetry.space_group_name_H-M   'P 1'
#
loop_
_entity.id
_entity.type
_entity.pdbx_description
1 polymer ?
#
loop_
_entity_poly.entity_id
_entity_poly.type
_entity_poly.pdbx_seq_one_letter_code
_entity_poly.pdbx_strand_id
1 'polypeptide(L)'
;MKKKATLFFFFNIVIIGMLIFNLFVFTTRMPFLPWFIEDGWGYLGLVLTSFVLLIISFKSYQLYKNGEITILQISIPLVSAMFSLFVMFMPLNDFMTIFSLIVDVSILIICLISFRGTITSLSN
;
A
#
# COMPACT_ATOMS: atom_id res chain seq x y z
N MET A 1 -11.46 -24.50 -1.63
CA MET A 1 -10.21 -23.99 -2.24
C MET A 1 -10.41 -22.79 -3.17
N LYS A 2 -11.29 -22.83 -4.19
CA LYS A 2 -11.49 -21.70 -5.14
C LYS A 2 -11.81 -20.33 -4.49
N LYS A 3 -12.71 -20.27 -3.50
CA LYS A 3 -13.08 -19.01 -2.79
C LYS A 3 -11.89 -18.30 -2.11
N LYS A 4 -10.92 -19.06 -1.59
CA LYS A 4 -9.77 -18.50 -0.86
C LYS A 4 -8.73 -17.90 -1.81
N ALA A 5 -8.48 -18.55 -2.95
CA ALA A 5 -7.61 -18.02 -4.00
C ALA A 5 -8.15 -16.71 -4.60
N THR A 6 -9.47 -16.62 -4.83
CA THR A 6 -10.11 -15.38 -5.30
C THR A 6 -9.98 -14.24 -4.30
N LEU A 7 -10.12 -14.54 -3.00
CA LEU A 7 -10.01 -13.55 -1.93
C LEU A 7 -8.57 -13.06 -1.74
N PHE A 8 -7.60 -13.97 -1.86
CA PHE A 8 -6.17 -13.62 -1.88
C PHE A 8 -5.83 -12.71 -3.08
N PHE A 9 -6.30 -13.05 -4.28
CA PHE A 9 -6.08 -12.23 -5.47
C PHE A 9 -6.72 -10.84 -5.35
N PHE A 10 -7.94 -10.78 -4.79
CA PHE A 10 -8.63 -9.53 -4.51
C PHE A 10 -7.83 -8.65 -3.55
N PHE A 11 -7.32 -9.19 -2.44
CA PHE A 11 -6.50 -8.41 -1.51
C PHE A 11 -5.24 -7.85 -2.15
N ASN A 12 -4.55 -8.62 -2.99
CA ASN A 12 -3.37 -8.11 -3.70
C ASN A 12 -3.72 -6.94 -4.65
N ILE A 13 -4.82 -7.04 -5.39
CA ILE A 13 -5.30 -5.92 -6.23
C ILE A 13 -5.60 -4.69 -5.39
N VAL A 14 -6.29 -4.85 -4.26
CA VAL A 14 -6.62 -3.72 -3.39
C VAL A 14 -5.35 -3.11 -2.80
N ILE A 15 -4.37 -3.90 -2.37
CA ILE A 15 -3.07 -3.39 -1.88
C ILE A 15 -2.37 -2.56 -2.97
N ILE A 16 -2.27 -3.08 -4.19
CA ILE A 16 -1.66 -2.37 -5.32
C ILE A 16 -2.42 -1.07 -5.61
N GLY A 17 -3.76 -1.13 -5.63
CA GLY A 17 -4.59 0.05 -5.84
C GLY A 17 -4.41 1.12 -4.77
N MET A 18 -4.30 0.72 -3.49
CA MET A 18 -4.06 1.63 -2.37
C MET A 18 -2.66 2.24 -2.41
N LEU A 19 -1.64 1.49 -2.83
CA LEU A 19 -0.28 2.01 -3.04
C LEU A 19 -0.25 3.03 -4.19
N ILE A 20 -0.92 2.75 -5.32
CA ILE A 20 -1.03 3.71 -6.42
C ILE A 20 -1.77 4.97 -5.97
N PHE A 21 -2.83 4.82 -5.16
CA PHE A 21 -3.57 5.96 -4.63
C PHE A 21 -2.74 6.77 -3.62
N ASN A 22 -1.92 6.14 -2.78
CA ASN A 22 -0.94 6.81 -1.94
C ASN A 22 0.03 7.66 -2.77
N LEU A 23 0.59 7.06 -3.82
CA LEU A 23 1.46 7.76 -4.77
C LEU A 23 0.77 8.99 -5.35
N PHE A 24 -0.49 8.84 -5.79
CA PHE A 24 -1.29 9.96 -6.28
C PHE A 24 -1.44 11.05 -5.22
N VAL A 25 -1.83 10.69 -3.99
CA VAL A 25 -1.99 11.61 -2.86
C VAL A 25 -0.69 12.33 -2.49
N PHE A 26 0.47 11.69 -2.60
CA PHE A 26 1.75 12.36 -2.40
C PHE A 26 2.05 13.36 -3.51
N THR A 27 1.73 13.03 -4.78
CA THR A 27 1.89 13.97 -5.90
C THR A 27 0.92 15.14 -5.86
N THR A 28 -0.28 14.99 -5.29
CA THR A 28 -1.24 16.10 -5.15
C THR A 28 -0.78 17.15 -4.13
N ARG A 29 0.19 16.85 -3.27
CA ARG A 29 0.76 17.80 -2.29
C ARG A 29 1.88 18.67 -2.86
N MET A 30 2.28 18.41 -4.08
CA MET A 30 3.35 19.15 -4.75
C MET A 30 2.76 20.34 -5.52
N PRO A 31 3.13 21.58 -5.19
CA PRO A 31 2.52 22.78 -5.77
C PRO A 31 2.83 22.97 -7.26
N PHE A 32 3.79 22.21 -7.81
CA PHE A 32 4.16 22.26 -9.22
C PHE A 32 3.24 21.43 -10.13
N LEU A 33 2.37 20.58 -9.58
CA LEU A 33 1.50 19.70 -10.36
C LEU A 33 0.11 20.32 -10.52
N PRO A 34 -0.52 20.21 -11.70
CA PRO A 34 -1.83 20.82 -11.97
C PRO A 34 -2.99 20.19 -11.17
N TRP A 35 -2.74 19.05 -10.52
CA TRP A 35 -3.66 18.39 -9.60
C TRP A 35 -3.32 18.67 -8.13
N PHE A 36 -2.68 19.82 -7.85
CA PHE A 36 -2.42 20.26 -6.49
C PHE A 36 -3.74 20.41 -5.71
N ILE A 37 -3.79 19.76 -4.57
CA ILE A 37 -4.94 19.76 -3.67
C ILE A 37 -4.42 20.24 -2.31
N GLU A 38 -5.11 21.23 -1.73
CA GLU A 38 -4.78 21.81 -0.43
C GLU A 38 -4.62 20.72 0.64
N ASP A 39 -3.62 20.91 1.53
CA ASP A 39 -3.04 19.85 2.37
C ASP A 39 -4.07 18.96 3.08
N GLY A 40 -5.19 19.53 3.55
CA GLY A 40 -6.24 18.80 4.27
C GLY A 40 -6.84 17.61 3.51
N TRP A 41 -7.08 17.75 2.21
CA TRP A 41 -7.63 16.66 1.38
C TRP A 41 -6.58 15.59 1.08
N GLY A 42 -5.31 16.01 0.92
CA GLY A 42 -4.19 15.08 0.84
C GLY A 42 -4.02 14.26 2.11
N TYR A 43 -4.29 14.81 3.30
CA TYR A 43 -4.26 14.07 4.56
C TYR A 43 -5.40 13.06 4.69
N LEU A 44 -6.62 13.44 4.27
CA LEU A 44 -7.75 12.51 4.23
C LEU A 44 -7.48 11.29 3.34
N GLY A 45 -6.83 11.53 2.19
CA GLY A 45 -6.39 10.46 1.30
C GLY A 45 -5.45 9.46 1.99
N LEU A 46 -4.44 9.95 2.70
CA LEU A 46 -3.50 9.10 3.45
C LEU A 46 -4.15 8.35 4.61
N VAL A 47 -5.10 8.97 5.31
CA VAL A 47 -5.84 8.30 6.40
C VAL A 47 -6.63 7.14 5.83
N LEU A 48 -7.33 7.36 4.71
CA LEU A 48 -8.16 6.35 4.07
C LEU A 48 -7.33 5.16 3.56
N THR A 49 -6.23 5.42 2.85
CA THR A 49 -5.33 4.35 2.37
C THR A 49 -4.73 3.57 3.52
N SER A 50 -4.24 4.26 4.54
CA SER A 50 -3.65 3.65 5.73
C SER A 50 -4.66 2.73 6.40
N PHE A 51 -5.90 3.19 6.59
CA PHE A 51 -6.95 2.40 7.24
C PHE A 51 -7.30 1.15 6.44
N VAL A 52 -7.41 1.26 5.11
CA VAL A 52 -7.69 0.11 4.23
C VAL A 52 -6.54 -0.90 4.27
N LEU A 53 -5.29 -0.43 4.16
CA LEU A 53 -4.10 -1.28 4.25
C LEU A 53 -4.01 -1.99 5.61
N LEU A 54 -4.39 -1.32 6.70
CA LEU A 54 -4.45 -1.90 8.04
C LEU A 54 -5.51 -3.02 8.12
N ILE A 55 -6.73 -2.79 7.63
CA ILE A 55 -7.77 -3.82 7.57
C ILE A 55 -7.28 -5.05 6.78
N ILE A 56 -6.63 -4.82 5.64
CA ILE A 56 -6.10 -5.90 4.81
C ILE A 56 -4.98 -6.63 5.55
N SER A 57 -4.08 -5.93 6.24
CA SER A 57 -3.03 -6.58 7.05
C SER A 57 -3.61 -7.49 8.13
N PHE A 58 -4.70 -7.08 8.80
CA PHE A 58 -5.39 -7.93 9.78
C PHE A 58 -6.04 -9.16 9.14
N LYS A 59 -6.65 -9.01 7.96
CA LYS A 59 -7.23 -10.14 7.22
C LYS A 59 -6.15 -11.09 6.70
N SER A 60 -5.05 -10.57 6.18
CA SER A 60 -3.88 -11.35 5.77
C SER A 60 -3.23 -12.07 6.95
N TYR A 61 -3.18 -11.45 8.13
CA TYR A 61 -2.72 -12.09 9.37
C TYR A 61 -3.54 -13.32 9.75
N GLN A 62 -4.87 -13.25 9.60
CA GLN A 62 -5.74 -14.41 9.82
C GLN A 62 -5.44 -15.55 8.84
N LEU A 63 -5.07 -15.24 7.59
CA LEU A 63 -4.73 -16.25 6.58
C LEU A 63 -3.34 -16.87 6.78
N TYR A 64 -2.36 -16.11 7.30
CA TYR A 64 -1.07 -16.68 7.74
C TYR A 64 -1.21 -17.60 8.93
N LYS A 65 -2.07 -17.27 9.89
CA LYS A 65 -2.36 -18.17 11.02
C LYS A 65 -2.93 -19.52 10.54
N ASN A 66 -3.52 -19.55 9.35
CA ASN A 66 -4.01 -20.76 8.69
C ASN A 66 -2.95 -21.46 7.81
N GLY A 67 -1.71 -20.96 7.76
CA GLY A 67 -0.58 -21.55 7.01
C GLY A 67 -0.60 -21.29 5.51
N GLU A 68 -1.45 -20.38 5.01
CA GLU A 68 -1.71 -20.22 3.56
C GLU A 68 -0.86 -19.13 2.89
N ILE A 69 -0.12 -18.32 3.67
CA ILE A 69 0.58 -17.12 3.20
C ILE A 69 1.97 -17.04 3.85
N THR A 70 2.98 -16.49 3.16
CA THR A 70 4.31 -16.21 3.72
C THR A 70 4.34 -14.92 4.54
N ILE A 71 5.27 -14.83 5.50
CA ILE A 71 5.46 -13.64 6.38
C ILE A 71 5.61 -12.34 5.56
N LEU A 72 6.28 -12.40 4.41
CA LEU A 72 6.51 -11.23 3.54
C LEU A 72 5.21 -10.58 3.05
N GLN A 73 4.19 -11.37 2.72
CA GLN A 73 2.93 -10.85 2.18
C GLN A 73 2.04 -10.20 3.26
N ILE A 74 2.28 -10.49 4.54
CA ILE A 74 1.67 -9.76 5.67
C ILE A 74 2.37 -8.45 5.93
N SER A 75 3.70 -8.45 5.85
CA SER A 75 4.48 -7.29 6.22
C SER A 75 4.32 -6.14 5.22
N ILE A 76 4.10 -6.41 3.93
CA ILE A 76 3.96 -5.37 2.90
C ILE A 76 2.85 -4.35 3.21
N PRO A 77 1.56 -4.74 3.38
CA PRO A 77 0.50 -3.78 3.68
C PRO A 77 0.68 -3.12 5.05
N LEU A 78 1.23 -3.82 6.03
CA LEU A 78 1.48 -3.27 7.37
C LEU A 78 2.55 -2.19 7.35
N VAL A 79 3.69 -2.44 6.70
CA VAL A 79 4.80 -1.49 6.56
C VAL A 79 4.35 -0.25 5.79
N SER A 80 3.58 -0.43 4.71
CA SER A 80 3.02 0.69 3.95
C SER A 80 2.05 1.55 4.78
N ALA A 81 1.15 0.92 5.56
CA ALA A 81 0.23 1.65 6.43
C ALA A 81 0.98 2.44 7.52
N MET A 82 1.97 1.82 8.18
CA MET A 82 2.78 2.49 9.19
C MET A 82 3.58 3.66 8.59
N PHE A 83 4.16 3.47 7.41
CA PHE A 83 4.91 4.51 6.72
C PHE A 83 4.01 5.69 6.34
N SER A 84 2.82 5.42 5.79
CA SER A 84 1.84 6.45 5.41
C SER A 84 1.38 7.27 6.60
N LEU A 85 1.09 6.61 7.73
CA LEU A 85 0.76 7.29 8.99
C LEU A 85 1.94 8.09 9.53
N PHE A 86 3.16 7.57 9.45
CA PHE A 86 4.35 8.29 9.90
C PHE A 86 4.57 9.58 9.10
N VAL A 87 4.44 9.52 7.77
CA VAL A 87 4.55 10.69 6.90
C VAL A 87 3.44 11.72 7.20
N MET A 88 2.26 11.27 7.63
CA MET A 88 1.18 12.17 8.04
C MET A 88 1.52 13.04 9.26
N PHE A 89 2.30 12.52 10.22
CA PHE A 89 2.68 13.26 11.43
C PHE A 89 3.96 14.09 11.27
N MET A 90 4.69 13.94 10.16
CA MET A 90 5.88 14.75 9.87
C MET A 90 5.52 16.12 9.28
N PRO A 91 6.33 17.16 9.54
CA PRO A 91 6.18 18.44 8.85
C PRO A 91 6.35 18.27 7.33
N LEU A 92 5.43 18.88 6.58
CA LEU A 92 5.41 18.88 5.13
C LEU A 92 6.56 19.76 4.60
N ASN A 93 7.65 19.11 4.23
CA ASN A 93 8.72 19.70 3.44
C ASN A 93 8.78 18.99 2.09
N ASP A 94 9.12 19.72 1.02
CA ASP A 94 9.27 19.16 -0.34
C ASP A 94 10.20 17.94 -0.37
N PHE A 95 11.27 17.97 0.43
CA PHE A 95 12.19 16.85 0.60
C PHE A 95 11.51 15.59 1.16
N MET A 96 10.65 15.75 2.18
CA MET A 96 9.93 14.63 2.79
C MET A 96 8.90 14.04 1.82
N THR A 97 8.25 14.87 1.01
CA THR A 97 7.33 14.40 -0.02
C THR A 97 8.06 13.58 -1.09
N ILE A 98 9.23 14.03 -1.56
CA ILE A 98 10.06 13.28 -2.51
C ILE A 98 10.55 11.96 -1.89
N PHE A 99 11.03 12.00 -0.65
CA PHE A 99 11.45 10.78 0.06
C PHE A 99 10.30 9.78 0.20
N SER A 100 9.11 10.27 0.56
CA SER A 100 7.90 9.45 0.69
C SER A 100 7.52 8.78 -0.62
N LEU A 101 7.60 9.52 -1.74
CA LEU A 101 7.36 8.97 -3.07
C LEU A 101 8.37 7.86 -3.42
N ILE A 102 9.66 8.05 -3.13
CA ILE A 102 10.70 7.03 -3.41
C ILE A 102 10.41 5.74 -2.62
N VAL A 103 10.06 5.87 -1.34
CA VAL A 103 9.75 4.71 -0.49
C VAL A 103 8.47 4.02 -0.97
N ASP A 104 7.42 4.77 -1.26
CA ASP A 104 6.13 4.20 -1.68
C ASP A 104 6.23 3.49 -3.05
N VAL A 105 6.98 4.07 -4.00
CA VAL A 105 7.35 3.41 -5.27
C VAL A 105 8.15 2.13 -5.03
N SER A 106 9.11 2.16 -4.11
CA SER A 106 9.93 0.98 -3.79
C SER A 106 9.07 -0.15 -3.23
N ILE A 107 8.14 0.16 -2.33
CA ILE A 107 7.19 -0.81 -1.77
C ILE A 107 6.26 -1.35 -2.86
N LEU A 108 5.77 -0.49 -3.76
CA LEU A 108 4.95 -0.89 -4.91
C LEU A 108 5.67 -1.88 -5.81
N ILE A 109 6.94 -1.63 -6.16
CA ILE A 109 7.74 -2.53 -6.98
C ILE A 109 7.92 -3.90 -6.28
N ILE A 110 8.27 -3.90 -4.99
CA ILE A 110 8.40 -5.14 -4.21
C ILE A 110 7.08 -5.91 -4.16
N CYS A 111 5.95 -5.21 -4.02
CA CYS A 111 4.62 -5.79 -4.03
C CYS A 111 4.30 -6.45 -5.38
N LEU A 112 4.58 -5.76 -6.50
CA LEU A 112 4.36 -6.29 -7.86
C LEU A 112 5.21 -7.54 -8.13
N ILE A 113 6.48 -7.55 -7.72
CA ILE A 113 7.37 -8.71 -7.87
C ILE A 113 6.84 -9.89 -7.05
N SER A 114 6.45 -9.63 -5.78
CA SER A 114 5.91 -10.66 -4.89
C SER A 114 4.59 -11.24 -5.42
N PHE A 115 3.73 -10.39 -5.97
CA PHE A 115 2.48 -10.81 -6.58
C PHE A 115 2.71 -11.65 -7.85
N ARG A 116 3.60 -11.20 -8.74
CA ARG A 116 3.98 -11.95 -9.94
C ARG A 116 4.52 -13.34 -9.60
N GLY A 117 5.42 -13.44 -8.63
CA GLY A 117 5.98 -14.71 -8.16
C GLY A 117 4.90 -15.68 -7.66
N THR A 118 3.86 -15.15 -7.02
CA THR A 118 2.74 -15.96 -6.50
C THR A 118 1.81 -16.45 -7.60
N ILE A 119 1.57 -15.64 -8.65
CA ILE A 119 0.79 -16.08 -9.82
C ILE A 119 1.51 -17.22 -10.54
N THR A 120 2.83 -17.10 -10.73
CA THR A 120 3.62 -18.13 -11.43
C THR A 120 3.69 -19.45 -10.67
N SER A 121 3.67 -19.44 -9.34
CA SER A 121 3.61 -20.68 -8.54
C SER A 121 2.23 -21.35 -8.55
N LEU A 122 1.17 -20.63 -8.94
CA LEU A 122 -0.20 -21.13 -8.94
C LEU A 122 -0.62 -21.69 -10.31
N SER A 123 0.14 -21.42 -11.38
CA SER A 123 -0.13 -21.93 -12.74
C SER A 123 0.72 -23.14 -13.14
N ASN A 124 1.68 -23.55 -12.31
CA ASN A 124 2.47 -24.78 -12.44
C ASN A 124 1.93 -25.83 -11.48
#